data_AF-A0A7X3Z8C3-F1
#
_entry.id   AF-A0A7X3Z8C3-F1
#
_cell.length_a   1.000
_cell.length_b   1.000
_cell.length_c   1.000
_cell.angle_alpha   90.00
_cell.angle_beta   90.00
_cell.angle_gamma   90.00
#
_symmetry.space_group_name_H-M   'P 1'
#
loop_
_entity.id
_entity.type
_entity.pdbx_description
1 polymer ?
#
loop_
_entity_poly.entity_id
_entity_poly.type
_entity_poly.pdbx_seq_one_letter_code
_entity_poly.pdbx_strand_id
1 'polypeptide(L)'
;MKVTPLAPAFGLRIEGVDVRNLSDPERWEIIRAGNSAGVVHVPGQSLSEEEQLEFTRLYGRVRILRVNRARKSQRPPGIVEISNVDADGNVVPPGNDMIRFSKGNMMWHSDYSYTADWAAQSILYALEAVSKGGETEWASTEAAYDALPEAEKARLSRLTATHDRFHSRIKNGFTDFTEEDY
;
A
#
# COMPACT_ATOMS: atom_id res chain seq x y z
N MET A 1 -18.96 -8.85 -13.63
CA MET A 1 -18.57 -8.50 -12.25
C MET A 1 -19.34 -9.29 -11.18
N LYS A 2 -18.63 -9.89 -10.22
CA LYS A 2 -19.17 -10.53 -9.02
C LYS A 2 -18.44 -9.97 -7.80
N VAL A 3 -19.18 -9.53 -6.77
CA VAL A 3 -18.61 -8.96 -5.54
C VAL A 3 -18.90 -9.88 -4.36
N THR A 4 -17.86 -10.23 -3.60
CA THR A 4 -17.97 -11.09 -2.41
C THR A 4 -17.16 -10.54 -1.24
N PRO A 5 -17.67 -10.61 0.00
CA PRO A 5 -16.90 -10.17 1.17
C PRO A 5 -15.67 -11.06 1.42
N LEU A 6 -14.57 -10.46 1.87
CA LEU A 6 -13.37 -11.16 2.31
C LEU A 6 -13.43 -11.50 3.80
N ALA A 7 -14.00 -10.60 4.61
CA ALA A 7 -14.22 -10.80 6.04
C ALA A 7 -15.54 -10.12 6.46
N PRO A 8 -16.05 -10.39 7.68
CA PRO A 8 -17.21 -9.66 8.21
C PRO A 8 -16.92 -8.15 8.25
N ALA A 9 -17.72 -7.37 7.51
CA ALA A 9 -17.66 -5.91 7.45
C ALA A 9 -16.30 -5.29 7.03
N PHE A 10 -15.39 -6.08 6.45
CA PHE A 10 -14.10 -5.58 5.96
C PHE A 10 -13.61 -6.38 4.76
N GLY A 11 -13.20 -5.67 3.72
CA GLY A 11 -12.62 -6.24 2.52
C GLY A 11 -13.64 -6.79 1.53
N LEU A 12 -13.42 -6.51 0.24
CA LEU A 12 -14.19 -7.08 -0.87
C LEU A 12 -13.27 -7.77 -1.87
N ARG A 13 -13.76 -8.85 -2.48
CA ARG A 13 -13.19 -9.49 -3.66
C ARG A 13 -14.12 -9.22 -4.85
N ILE A 14 -13.55 -8.73 -5.96
CA ILE A 14 -14.30 -8.39 -7.18
C ILE A 14 -13.78 -9.23 -8.35
N GLU A 15 -14.61 -10.14 -8.86
CA GLU A 15 -14.25 -11.10 -9.92
C GLU A 15 -14.99 -10.82 -11.24
N GLY A 16 -14.47 -11.37 -12.34
CA GLY A 16 -15.12 -11.29 -13.65
C GLY A 16 -15.18 -9.85 -14.19
N VAL A 17 -14.09 -9.11 -14.01
CA VAL A 17 -13.84 -7.77 -14.55
C VAL A 17 -12.41 -7.67 -15.05
N ASP A 18 -12.19 -6.84 -16.06
CA ASP A 18 -10.87 -6.41 -16.53
C ASP A 18 -10.73 -4.92 -16.22
N VAL A 19 -9.82 -4.56 -15.31
CA VAL A 19 -9.69 -3.17 -14.85
C VAL A 19 -9.21 -2.20 -15.94
N ARG A 20 -8.67 -2.73 -17.05
CA ARG A 20 -8.28 -1.95 -18.23
C ARG A 20 -9.49 -1.50 -19.05
N ASN A 21 -10.59 -2.23 -18.96
CA ASN A 21 -11.78 -2.02 -19.79
C ASN A 21 -13.06 -2.21 -18.97
N LEU A 22 -13.29 -1.28 -18.05
CA LEU A 22 -14.49 -1.25 -17.21
C LEU A 22 -15.63 -0.52 -17.93
N SER A 23 -16.82 -1.12 -17.92
CA SER A 23 -18.04 -0.37 -18.21
C SER A 23 -18.28 0.71 -17.14
N ASP A 24 -19.08 1.73 -17.45
CA ASP A 24 -19.39 2.78 -16.47
C ASP A 24 -19.94 2.23 -15.14
N PRO A 25 -20.90 1.27 -15.14
CA PRO A 25 -21.36 0.68 -13.89
C PRO A 25 -20.27 -0.04 -13.09
N GLU A 26 -19.39 -0.79 -13.75
CA GLU A 26 -18.27 -1.50 -13.09
C GLU A 26 -17.24 -0.54 -12.53
N ARG A 27 -16.91 0.53 -13.28
CA ARG A 27 -16.02 1.60 -12.82
C ARG A 27 -16.55 2.24 -11.55
N TRP A 28 -17.83 2.59 -11.51
CA TRP A 28 -18.44 3.20 -10.33
C TRP A 28 -18.48 2.25 -9.13
N GLU A 29 -18.76 0.96 -9.35
CA GLU A 29 -18.74 -0.03 -8.28
C GLU A 29 -17.34 -0.21 -7.69
N ILE A 30 -16.31 -0.31 -8.54
CA ILE A 30 -14.93 -0.44 -8.10
C ILE A 30 -14.47 0.79 -7.32
N ILE A 31 -14.77 2.00 -7.79
CA ILE A 31 -14.43 3.24 -7.07
C ILE A 31 -15.13 3.28 -5.70
N ARG A 32 -16.42 2.92 -5.64
CA ARG A 32 -17.15 2.86 -4.36
C ARG A 32 -16.53 1.84 -3.41
N ALA A 33 -16.24 0.64 -3.90
CA ALA A 33 -15.62 -0.43 -3.12
C ALA A 33 -14.26 0.01 -2.58
N GLY A 34 -13.38 0.59 -3.42
CA GLY A 34 -12.07 1.06 -2.98
C GLY A 34 -12.12 2.12 -1.90
N ASN A 35 -13.15 2.97 -1.89
CA ASN A 35 -13.31 4.03 -0.90
C ASN A 35 -14.01 3.61 0.40
N SER A 36 -14.58 2.41 0.49
CA SER A 36 -15.43 2.02 1.63
C SER A 36 -15.19 0.62 2.19
N ALA A 37 -14.60 -0.29 1.41
CA ALA A 37 -14.37 -1.67 1.83
C ALA A 37 -13.12 -1.86 2.71
N GLY A 38 -12.30 -0.82 2.86
CA GLY A 38 -10.98 -0.89 3.50
C GLY A 38 -9.92 -1.57 2.62
N VAL A 39 -10.22 -2.74 2.05
CA VAL A 39 -9.37 -3.43 1.06
C VAL A 39 -10.21 -4.01 -0.08
N VAL A 40 -9.71 -3.93 -1.32
CA VAL A 40 -10.35 -4.56 -2.48
C VAL A 40 -9.35 -5.44 -3.21
N HIS A 41 -9.67 -6.72 -3.35
CA HIS A 41 -8.90 -7.68 -4.14
C HIS A 41 -9.57 -7.93 -5.48
N VAL A 42 -8.92 -7.53 -6.57
CA VAL A 42 -9.34 -7.83 -7.95
C VAL A 42 -8.38 -8.85 -8.54
N PRO A 43 -8.69 -10.16 -8.52
CA PRO A 43 -7.84 -11.21 -9.06
C PRO A 43 -7.86 -11.24 -10.58
N GLY A 44 -6.91 -11.98 -11.18
CA GLY A 44 -6.92 -12.31 -12.60
C GLY A 44 -6.61 -11.13 -13.51
N GLN A 45 -5.89 -10.13 -13.00
CA GLN A 45 -5.45 -8.97 -13.78
C GLN A 45 -4.06 -9.23 -14.36
N SER A 46 -3.83 -8.73 -15.58
CA SER A 46 -2.53 -8.73 -16.24
C SER A 46 -2.30 -7.33 -16.79
N LEU A 47 -1.58 -6.50 -16.03
CA LEU A 47 -1.42 -5.08 -16.28
C LEU A 47 0.02 -4.75 -16.66
N SER A 48 0.20 -3.85 -17.63
CA SER A 48 1.43 -3.06 -17.74
C SER A 48 1.50 -2.01 -16.63
N GLU A 49 2.66 -1.37 -16.49
CA GLU A 49 2.86 -0.27 -15.54
C GLU A 49 1.98 0.94 -15.87
N GLU A 50 1.83 1.25 -17.16
CA GLU A 50 0.92 2.28 -17.65
C GLU A 50 -0.53 1.95 -17.32
N GLU A 51 -0.96 0.71 -17.52
CA GLU A 51 -2.32 0.25 -17.20
C GLU A 51 -2.60 0.29 -15.69
N GLN A 52 -1.62 -0.09 -14.86
CA GLN A 52 -1.72 0.07 -13.40
C GLN A 52 -1.86 1.55 -13.01
N LEU A 53 -1.10 2.44 -13.65
CA LEU A 53 -1.22 3.88 -13.42
C LEU A 53 -2.58 4.44 -13.88
N GLU A 54 -3.09 4.00 -15.02
CA GLU A 54 -4.43 4.38 -15.51
C GLU A 54 -5.53 3.94 -14.54
N PHE A 55 -5.46 2.70 -14.04
CA PHE A 55 -6.38 2.23 -13.02
C PHE A 55 -6.27 3.05 -11.73
N THR A 56 -5.05 3.36 -11.30
CA THR A 56 -4.80 4.19 -10.10
C THR A 56 -5.43 5.58 -10.23
N ARG A 57 -5.44 6.17 -11.44
CA ARG A 57 -6.04 7.48 -11.70
C ARG A 57 -7.56 7.53 -11.49
N LEU A 58 -8.24 6.39 -11.44
CA LEU A 58 -9.66 6.33 -11.04
C LEU A 58 -9.90 6.86 -9.62
N TYR A 59 -8.87 6.80 -8.76
CA TYR A 59 -8.91 7.25 -7.37
C TYR A 59 -8.31 8.65 -7.16
N GLY A 60 -7.91 9.33 -8.24
CA GLY A 60 -7.40 10.70 -8.20
C GLY A 60 -5.95 10.83 -8.69
N ARG A 61 -5.25 11.85 -8.19
CA ARG A 61 -3.90 12.16 -8.64
C ARG A 61 -2.90 11.11 -8.13
N VAL A 62 -2.13 10.54 -9.05
CA VAL A 62 -1.01 9.65 -8.70
C VAL A 62 0.09 10.47 -8.02
N ARG A 63 0.51 10.03 -6.83
CA ARG A 63 1.68 10.58 -6.14
C ARG A 63 2.95 10.15 -6.88
N ILE A 64 3.75 11.12 -7.30
CA ILE A 64 5.07 10.86 -7.88
C ILE A 64 6.09 10.89 -6.75
N LEU A 65 6.74 9.74 -6.50
CA LEU A 65 7.82 9.69 -5.54
C LEU A 65 9.08 10.31 -6.11
N ARG A 66 9.70 11.19 -5.34
CA ARG A 66 11.13 11.47 -5.50
C ARG A 66 11.87 10.28 -4.91
N VAL A 67 12.02 9.21 -5.69
CA VAL A 67 12.96 8.15 -5.34
C VAL A 67 14.36 8.77 -5.43
N ASN A 68 15.19 8.57 -4.40
CA ASN A 68 16.55 9.12 -4.32
C ASN A 68 17.28 8.99 -5.66
N ARG A 69 18.00 10.03 -6.09
CA ARG A 69 18.80 10.05 -7.34
C ARG A 69 19.75 8.84 -7.46
N ALA A 70 20.11 8.21 -6.34
CA ALA A 70 20.92 7.00 -6.28
C ALA A 70 20.18 5.71 -6.71
N ARG A 71 18.85 5.64 -6.55
CA ARG A 71 18.02 4.56 -7.11
C ARG A 71 17.40 5.05 -8.41
N LYS A 72 18.13 4.88 -9.52
CA LYS A 72 17.56 4.99 -10.87
C LYS A 72 16.49 3.89 -11.04
N SER A 73 15.31 4.09 -10.45
CA SER A 73 14.16 3.26 -10.80
C SER A 73 13.96 3.44 -12.29
N GLN A 74 13.98 2.33 -13.03
CA GLN A 74 13.67 2.32 -14.45
C GLN A 74 12.15 2.37 -14.68
N ARG A 75 11.35 2.36 -13.61
CA ARG A 75 9.89 2.36 -13.70
C ARG A 75 9.34 3.77 -13.93
N PRO A 76 8.17 3.91 -14.57
CA PRO A 76 7.52 5.20 -14.78
C PRO A 76 7.28 5.97 -13.48
N PRO A 77 7.28 7.33 -13.51
CA PRO A 77 6.93 8.14 -12.36
C PRO A 77 5.55 7.78 -11.78
N GLY A 78 5.52 7.45 -10.48
CA GLY A 78 4.30 7.03 -9.78
C GLY A 78 4.22 5.51 -9.52
N ILE A 79 5.11 4.72 -10.13
CA ILE A 79 5.31 3.32 -9.77
C ILE A 79 6.40 3.22 -8.69
N VAL A 80 6.13 2.38 -7.70
CA VAL A 80 7.07 2.06 -6.63
C VAL A 80 7.28 0.56 -6.64
N GLU A 81 8.52 0.14 -6.91
CA GLU A 81 8.89 -1.26 -6.92
C GLU A 81 9.22 -1.72 -5.49
N ILE A 82 8.47 -2.72 -5.01
CA ILE A 82 8.73 -3.41 -3.75
C ILE A 82 9.22 -4.80 -4.13
N SER A 83 10.51 -5.05 -3.93
CA SER A 83 11.17 -6.28 -4.39
C SER A 83 12.26 -6.72 -3.43
N ASN A 84 12.46 -8.04 -3.35
CA ASN A 84 13.61 -8.68 -2.73
C ASN A 84 14.59 -9.26 -3.77
N VAL A 85 14.37 -9.02 -5.06
CA VAL A 85 15.30 -9.34 -6.15
C VAL A 85 15.92 -8.06 -6.71
N ASP A 86 17.16 -8.18 -7.21
CA ASP A 86 17.84 -7.10 -7.92
C ASP A 86 17.42 -7.04 -9.41
N ALA A 87 18.00 -6.10 -10.16
CA ALA A 87 17.70 -5.90 -11.57
C ALA A 87 18.08 -7.09 -12.46
N ASP A 88 18.96 -7.97 -11.98
CA ASP A 88 19.37 -9.19 -12.67
C ASP A 88 18.51 -10.40 -12.25
N GLY A 89 17.51 -10.19 -11.39
CA GLY A 89 16.59 -11.23 -10.89
C GLY A 89 17.17 -12.07 -9.75
N ASN A 90 18.30 -11.69 -9.16
CA ASN A 90 18.89 -12.44 -8.06
C ASN A 90 18.30 -11.99 -6.73
N VAL A 91 18.03 -12.94 -5.83
CA VAL A 91 17.58 -12.64 -4.47
C VAL A 91 18.67 -11.85 -3.75
N VAL A 92 18.32 -10.66 -3.28
CA VAL A 92 19.24 -9.76 -2.58
C VAL A 92 19.58 -10.37 -1.21
N PRO A 93 20.87 -10.46 -0.84
CA PRO A 93 21.26 -11.12 0.40
C PRO A 93 20.76 -10.36 1.65
N PRO A 94 20.51 -11.08 2.76
CA PRO A 94 20.22 -10.46 4.04
C PRO A 94 21.33 -9.46 4.44
N GLY A 95 20.93 -8.29 4.92
CA GLY A 95 21.86 -7.24 5.35
C GLY A 95 22.19 -6.20 4.28
N ASN A 96 21.76 -6.38 3.03
CA ASN A 96 21.77 -5.28 2.05
C ASN A 96 20.85 -4.13 2.49
N ASP A 97 21.23 -2.87 2.24
CA ASP A 97 20.45 -1.70 2.61
C ASP A 97 19.03 -1.68 2.06
N MET A 98 18.82 -2.20 0.85
CA MET A 98 17.48 -2.34 0.29
C MET A 98 16.59 -3.23 1.15
N ILE A 99 17.12 -4.37 1.59
CA ILE A 99 16.40 -5.32 2.45
C ILE A 99 16.22 -4.74 3.85
N ARG A 100 17.27 -4.13 4.42
CA ARG A 100 17.18 -3.47 5.74
C ARG A 100 16.11 -2.38 5.76
N PHE A 101 16.07 -1.54 4.73
CA PHE A 101 15.06 -0.49 4.59
C PHE A 101 13.64 -1.07 4.44
N SER A 102 13.49 -2.13 3.65
CA SER A 102 12.19 -2.75 3.36
C SER A 102 11.59 -3.49 4.56
N LYS A 103 12.39 -3.87 5.57
CA LYS A 103 11.89 -4.44 6.84
C LYS A 103 10.89 -3.55 7.55
N GLY A 104 10.91 -2.23 7.32
CA GLY A 104 9.89 -1.32 7.84
C GLY A 104 8.46 -1.71 7.43
N ASN A 105 8.29 -2.34 6.27
CA ASN A 105 6.99 -2.78 5.75
C ASN A 105 6.45 -4.02 6.49
N MET A 106 7.27 -4.69 7.30
CA MET A 106 6.86 -5.85 8.11
C MET A 106 6.12 -5.46 9.40
N MET A 107 5.99 -4.16 9.69
CA MET A 107 5.24 -3.65 10.83
C MET A 107 3.89 -3.09 10.39
N TRP A 108 2.90 -3.09 11.28
CA TRP A 108 1.65 -2.36 11.05
C TRP A 108 1.90 -0.88 10.79
N HIS A 109 1.42 -0.38 9.66
CA HIS A 109 1.58 1.01 9.26
C HIS A 109 0.43 1.46 8.34
N SER A 110 0.31 2.78 8.18
CA SER A 110 -0.45 3.41 7.10
C SER A 110 0.54 4.16 6.22
N ASP A 111 0.48 3.90 4.92
CA ASP A 111 1.33 4.55 3.92
C ASP A 111 1.22 6.07 4.01
N TYR A 112 2.36 6.76 3.94
CA TYR A 112 2.46 8.22 3.98
C TYR A 112 1.84 8.91 5.21
N SER A 113 1.55 8.19 6.28
CA SER A 113 1.01 8.83 7.51
C SER A 113 1.95 9.87 8.14
N TYR A 114 3.23 9.86 7.76
CA TYR A 114 4.28 10.81 8.20
C TYR A 114 4.38 12.07 7.32
N THR A 115 3.58 12.22 6.25
CA THR A 115 3.54 13.46 5.43
C THR A 115 2.33 14.32 5.80
N ALA A 116 2.25 15.56 5.32
CA ALA A 116 1.01 16.36 5.46
C ALA A 116 -0.04 16.00 4.38
N ASP A 117 0.45 15.60 3.20
CA ASP A 117 -0.34 15.15 2.07
C ASP A 117 -0.39 13.61 2.12
N TRP A 118 -1.39 13.06 2.81
CA TRP A 118 -1.51 11.62 3.06
C TRP A 118 -1.90 10.85 1.79
N ALA A 119 -1.58 9.56 1.73
CA ALA A 119 -2.06 8.69 0.68
C ALA A 119 -3.52 8.31 0.97
N ALA A 120 -4.42 8.66 0.06
CA ALA A 120 -5.84 8.27 0.18
C ALA A 120 -6.05 6.79 -0.17
N GLN A 121 -5.28 6.27 -1.13
CA GLN A 121 -5.36 4.90 -1.63
C GLN A 121 -3.96 4.41 -2.01
N SER A 122 -3.70 3.12 -1.77
CA SER A 122 -2.51 2.41 -2.25
C SER A 122 -2.95 1.27 -3.17
N ILE A 123 -2.40 1.22 -4.39
CA ILE A 123 -2.68 0.15 -5.36
C ILE A 123 -1.46 -0.75 -5.50
N LEU A 124 -1.55 -1.96 -4.96
CA LEU A 124 -0.51 -2.98 -5.05
C LEU A 124 -0.85 -4.00 -6.14
N TYR A 125 0.08 -4.22 -7.07
CA TYR A 125 -0.03 -5.21 -8.14
C TYR A 125 1.14 -6.21 -8.02
N ALA A 126 0.80 -7.49 -7.85
CA ALA A 126 1.79 -8.55 -7.64
C ALA A 126 2.31 -9.06 -9.00
N LEU A 127 3.60 -8.86 -9.26
CA LEU A 127 4.30 -9.40 -10.43
C LEU A 127 4.78 -10.83 -10.18
N GLU A 128 5.43 -11.03 -9.05
CA GLU A 128 5.92 -12.33 -8.59
C GLU A 128 5.58 -12.49 -7.11
N ALA A 129 5.13 -13.69 -6.74
CA ALA A 129 4.77 -14.02 -5.37
C ALA A 129 5.47 -15.32 -4.95
N VAL A 130 5.92 -15.37 -3.70
CA VAL A 130 6.47 -16.59 -3.13
C VAL A 130 5.36 -17.61 -2.87
N SER A 131 5.68 -18.91 -2.96
CA SER A 131 4.71 -19.99 -2.73
C SER A 131 4.35 -20.20 -1.26
N LYS A 132 5.12 -19.60 -0.33
CA LYS A 132 4.91 -19.69 1.11
C LYS A 132 5.44 -18.44 1.80
N GLY A 133 4.66 -17.89 2.74
CA GLY A 133 5.01 -16.64 3.42
C GLY A 133 4.71 -15.43 2.55
N GLY A 134 5.06 -14.23 3.03
CA GLY A 134 4.89 -13.00 2.27
C GLY A 134 3.43 -12.55 2.13
N GLU A 135 2.55 -13.07 2.98
CA GLU A 135 1.18 -12.60 3.10
C GLU A 135 1.17 -11.12 3.51
N THR A 136 0.30 -10.34 2.88
CA THR A 136 -0.02 -8.99 3.34
C THR A 136 -1.23 -9.07 4.25
N GLU A 137 -1.13 -8.47 5.44
CA GLU A 137 -2.22 -8.39 6.40
C GLU A 137 -2.81 -6.97 6.41
N TRP A 138 -4.12 -6.87 6.62
CA TRP A 138 -4.84 -5.60 6.75
C TRP A 138 -5.68 -5.60 8.04
N ALA A 139 -5.82 -4.43 8.65
CA ALA A 139 -6.65 -4.22 9.83
C ALA A 139 -7.56 -3.00 9.64
N SER A 140 -8.83 -3.13 10.02
CA SER A 140 -9.78 -2.02 10.01
C SER A 140 -9.59 -1.14 11.25
N THR A 141 -9.09 0.08 11.06
CA THR A 141 -8.98 1.07 12.15
C THR A 141 -10.33 1.64 12.55
N GLU A 142 -11.29 1.72 11.62
CA GLU A 142 -12.68 2.11 11.89
C GLU A 142 -13.36 1.09 12.82
N ALA A 143 -13.36 -0.18 12.44
CA ALA A 143 -13.98 -1.23 13.27
C ALA A 143 -13.27 -1.36 14.63
N ALA A 144 -11.94 -1.20 14.67
CA ALA A 144 -11.20 -1.19 15.93
C ALA A 144 -11.61 -0.01 16.82
N TYR A 145 -11.80 1.19 16.25
CA TYR A 145 -12.24 2.37 17.00
C TYR A 145 -13.67 2.21 17.50
N ASP A 146 -14.58 1.69 16.67
CA ASP A 146 -15.99 1.49 17.03
C ASP A 146 -16.17 0.49 18.18
N ALA A 147 -15.32 -0.52 18.25
CA ALA A 147 -15.30 -1.52 19.32
C ALA A 147 -14.77 -0.99 20.67
N LEU A 148 -14.18 0.21 20.71
CA LEU A 148 -13.68 0.79 21.96
C LEU A 148 -14.82 1.23 22.89
N PRO A 149 -14.63 1.14 24.23
CA PRO A 149 -15.55 1.77 25.17
C PRO A 149 -15.66 3.28 24.95
N GLU A 150 -16.84 3.86 25.18
CA GLU A 150 -17.09 5.30 24.96
C GLU A 150 -16.13 6.21 25.74
N ALA A 151 -15.71 5.80 26.95
CA ALA A 151 -14.72 6.55 27.71
C ALA A 151 -13.35 6.61 27.00
N GLU A 152 -12.96 5.55 26.31
CA GLU A 152 -11.71 5.49 25.56
C GLU A 152 -11.81 6.30 24.26
N LYS A 153 -12.93 6.23 23.54
CA LYS A 153 -13.21 7.10 22.39
C LYS A 153 -13.12 8.59 22.79
N ALA A 154 -13.76 8.97 23.90
CA ALA A 154 -13.73 10.35 24.41
C ALA A 154 -12.34 10.83 24.83
N ARG A 155 -11.47 9.90 25.27
CA ARG A 155 -10.07 10.18 25.57
C ARG A 155 -9.25 10.37 24.30
N LEU A 156 -9.32 9.40 23.38
CA LEU A 156 -8.54 9.37 22.14
C LEU A 156 -8.91 10.53 21.20
N SER A 157 -10.18 10.95 21.15
CA SER A 157 -10.65 12.04 20.28
C SER A 157 -10.02 13.41 20.57
N ARG A 158 -9.27 13.53 21.67
CA ARG A 158 -8.59 14.77 22.09
C ARG A 158 -7.07 14.70 21.91
N LEU A 159 -6.55 13.54 21.51
CA LEU A 159 -5.12 13.32 21.36
C LEU A 159 -4.69 13.54 19.91
N THR A 160 -3.41 13.88 19.77
CA THR A 160 -2.72 13.90 18.48
C THR A 160 -1.56 12.91 18.52
N ALA A 161 -1.19 12.38 17.35
CA ALA A 161 -0.03 11.53 17.18
C ALA A 161 0.95 12.19 16.21
N THR A 162 2.24 12.15 16.55
CA THR A 162 3.31 12.54 15.62
C THR A 162 3.78 11.31 14.87
N HIS A 163 3.67 11.35 13.55
CA HIS A 163 4.11 10.27 12.67
C HIS A 163 5.48 10.60 12.09
N ASP A 164 6.44 9.70 12.32
CA ASP A 164 7.82 9.85 11.86
C ASP A 164 8.25 8.59 11.09
N ARG A 165 8.66 8.79 9.83
CA ARG A 165 9.15 7.74 8.93
C ARG A 165 10.40 7.04 9.47
N PHE A 166 11.24 7.76 10.19
CA PHE A 166 12.52 7.27 10.71
C PHE A 166 12.31 6.35 11.90
N HIS A 167 11.33 6.64 12.76
CA HIS A 167 11.03 5.84 13.96
C HIS A 167 10.84 4.35 13.65
N SER A 168 10.08 4.02 12.60
CA SER A 168 9.84 2.63 12.20
C SER A 168 11.09 1.93 11.66
N ARG A 169 11.94 2.66 10.95
CA ARG A 169 13.19 2.14 10.34
C ARG A 169 14.29 1.95 11.38
N ILE A 170 14.42 2.88 12.33
CA ILE A 170 15.34 2.78 13.46
C ILE A 170 15.00 1.57 14.32
N LYS A 171 13.72 1.34 14.63
CA LYS A 171 13.28 0.13 15.37
C LYS A 171 13.67 -1.18 14.68
N ASN A 172 13.81 -1.17 13.35
CA ASN A 172 14.24 -2.33 12.55
C ASN A 172 15.75 -2.36 12.29
N GLY A 173 16.54 -1.51 12.97
CA GLY A 173 18.00 -1.50 12.91
C GLY A 173 18.58 -0.76 11.70
N PHE A 174 17.79 0.08 11.01
CA PHE A 174 18.31 0.97 9.97
C PHE A 174 18.56 2.36 10.57
N THR A 175 19.83 2.75 10.68
CA THR A 175 20.28 4.03 11.27
C THR A 175 21.04 4.92 10.29
N ASP A 176 21.35 4.42 9.10
CA ASP A 176 22.23 5.05 8.13
C ASP A 176 21.44 5.99 7.20
N PHE A 177 20.80 7.00 7.78
CA PHE A 177 20.06 8.03 7.04
C PHE A 177 21.00 9.11 6.52
N THR A 178 20.73 9.58 5.29
CA THR A 178 21.44 10.69 4.66
C THR A 178 20.60 11.98 4.73
N GLU A 179 21.20 13.15 4.48
CA GLU A 179 20.45 14.42 4.38
C GLU A 179 19.36 14.37 3.30
N GLU A 180 19.53 13.55 2.26
CA GLU A 180 18.52 13.33 1.21
C GLU A 180 17.32 12.51 1.69
N ASP A 181 17.43 11.82 2.83
CA ASP A 181 16.33 11.08 3.43
C ASP A 181 15.43 11.94 4.33
N TYR A 182 15.82 13.17 4.66
CA TYR A 182 15.00 14.13 5.43
C TYR A 182 14.15 15.02 4.51
#